data_AF-I6PBY8-F1
#
_entry.id   AF-I6PBY8-F1
#
_cell.length_a   1.000
_cell.length_b   1.000
_cell.length_c   1.000
_cell.angle_alpha   90.00
_cell.angle_beta   90.00
_cell.angle_gamma   90.00
#
_symmetry.space_group_name_H-M   'P 1'
#
loop_
_entity.id
_entity.type
_entity.pdbx_description
1 polymer ?
#
loop_
_entity_poly.entity_id
_entity_poly.type
_entity_poly.pdbx_seq_one_letter_code
_entity_poly.pdbx_strand_id
1 'polypeptide(L)'
;FLLKAGKALHTKRAEIRVQFRHVPGNLYNRNFGTDLDRATNELVIRVQPDEAIYLKINNKVPGLGMRLDRSNLNLHYAARYSKEIP
;
A
#
# COMPACT_ATOMS: atom_id res chain seq x y z
N PHE A 1 -15.09 3.94 -11.03
CA PHE A 1 -14.02 4.81 -10.49
C PHE A 1 -14.60 5.67 -9.39
N LEU A 2 -13.82 5.99 -8.35
CA LEU A 2 -14.25 6.81 -7.22
C LEU A 2 -13.37 8.05 -7.15
N LEU A 3 -13.97 9.24 -7.18
CA LEU A 3 -13.28 10.51 -7.03
C LEU A 3 -13.69 11.15 -5.70
N LYS A 4 -12.72 11.61 -4.92
CA LYS A 4 -12.95 12.32 -3.66
C LYS A 4 -12.11 13.59 -3.65
N ALA A 5 -12.75 14.73 -3.41
CA ALA A 5 -12.10 16.03 -3.27
C ALA A 5 -12.85 16.87 -2.23
N GLY A 6 -12.13 17.72 -1.49
CA GLY A 6 -12.72 18.59 -0.48
C GLY A 6 -11.74 19.66 0.00
N LYS A 7 -12.27 20.75 0.56
CA LYS A 7 -11.52 21.81 1.24
C LYS A 7 -11.72 21.70 2.75
N ALA A 8 -10.81 22.27 3.54
CA ALA A 8 -10.83 22.20 5.02
C ALA A 8 -10.87 20.76 5.58
N LEU A 9 -10.24 19.81 4.86
CA LEU A 9 -10.05 18.44 5.34
C LEU A 9 -8.85 18.38 6.29
N HIS A 10 -8.78 17.31 7.09
CA HIS A 10 -7.74 17.11 8.09
C HIS A 10 -6.30 17.05 7.52
N THR A 11 -6.15 16.71 6.24
CA THR A 11 -4.84 16.60 5.57
C THR A 11 -4.90 17.08 4.13
N LYS A 12 -3.88 17.85 3.70
CA LYS A 12 -3.61 18.11 2.28
C LYS A 12 -3.07 16.83 1.66
N ARG A 13 -3.76 16.28 0.65
CA ARG A 13 -3.31 15.05 -0.02
C ARG A 13 -3.88 14.95 -1.43
N ALA A 14 -3.02 14.59 -2.38
CA ALA A 14 -3.41 14.16 -3.71
C ALA A 14 -2.79 12.78 -3.98
N GLU A 15 -3.64 11.77 -4.18
CA GLU A 15 -3.18 10.41 -4.40
C GLU A 15 -4.11 9.63 -5.31
N ILE A 16 -3.53 8.66 -6.01
CA ILE A 16 -4.21 7.67 -6.83
C ILE A 16 -4.03 6.33 -6.12
N ARG A 17 -5.13 5.62 -5.90
CA ARG A 17 -5.13 4.29 -5.28
C ARG A 17 -5.76 3.29 -6.22
N VAL A 18 -5.00 2.24 -6.54
CA VAL A 18 -5.51 1.08 -7.28
C VAL A 18 -5.60 -0.09 -6.31
N GLN A 19 -6.82 -0.41 -5.91
CA GLN A 19 -7.09 -1.58 -5.08
C GLN A 19 -7.25 -2.81 -5.99
N PHE A 20 -6.42 -3.83 -5.77
CA PHE A 20 -6.52 -5.08 -6.51
C PHE A 20 -7.69 -5.93 -6.00
N ARG A 21 -8.11 -6.90 -6.81
CA ARG A 21 -9.12 -7.89 -6.41
C ARG A 21 -8.52 -8.85 -5.38
N HIS A 22 -9.41 -9.48 -4.62
CA HIS A 22 -9.04 -10.57 -3.72
C HIS A 22 -8.47 -11.76 -4.51
N VAL A 23 -7.52 -12.48 -3.91
CA VAL A 23 -6.92 -13.68 -4.50
C VAL A 23 -7.86 -14.88 -4.28
N PRO A 24 -8.44 -15.47 -5.35
CA PRO A 24 -9.33 -16.61 -5.18
C PRO A 24 -8.57 -17.81 -4.59
N GLY A 25 -9.19 -18.54 -3.65
CA GLY A 25 -8.61 -19.77 -3.09
C GLY A 25 -7.37 -19.55 -2.23
N ASN A 26 -7.37 -18.52 -1.38
CA ASN A 26 -6.23 -18.22 -0.51
C ASN A 26 -5.89 -19.40 0.42
N LEU A 27 -4.78 -20.08 0.12
CA LEU A 27 -4.32 -21.28 0.83
C LEU A 27 -3.81 -20.99 2.25
N TYR A 28 -3.60 -19.72 2.57
CA TYR A 28 -2.94 -19.32 3.80
C TYR A 28 -3.92 -18.89 4.90
N ASN A 29 -5.24 -19.00 4.70
CA ASN A 29 -6.28 -18.44 5.59
C ASN A 29 -6.09 -18.74 7.09
N ARG A 30 -5.51 -19.90 7.42
CA ARG A 30 -5.27 -20.35 8.81
C ARG A 30 -3.93 -19.90 9.41
N ASN A 31 -3.08 -19.31 8.58
CA ASN A 31 -1.70 -18.93 8.85
C ASN A 31 -1.52 -17.39 8.93
N PHE A 32 -2.64 -16.65 8.97
CA PHE A 32 -2.65 -15.19 9.08
C PHE A 32 -2.95 -14.76 10.52
N GLY A 33 -2.17 -13.81 11.02
CA GLY A 33 -2.31 -13.30 12.40
C GLY A 33 -3.47 -12.32 12.60
N THR A 34 -4.08 -11.82 11.53
CA THR A 34 -5.22 -10.90 11.54
C THR A 34 -5.99 -11.06 10.21
N ASP A 35 -7.26 -10.67 10.21
CA ASP A 35 -8.30 -10.89 9.19
C ASP A 35 -7.92 -10.41 7.76
N LEU A 36 -7.09 -11.20 7.08
CA LEU A 36 -6.47 -10.91 5.79
C LEU A 36 -7.27 -11.43 4.60
N ASP A 37 -8.40 -12.11 4.81
CA ASP A 37 -9.35 -12.48 3.75
C ASP A 37 -9.91 -11.25 3.00
N ARG A 38 -9.66 -10.05 3.52
CA ARG A 38 -10.02 -8.77 2.88
C ARG A 38 -8.81 -7.91 2.47
N ALA A 39 -7.59 -8.37 2.76
CA ALA A 39 -6.38 -7.61 2.50
C ALA A 39 -5.92 -7.81 1.05
N THR A 40 -6.42 -6.97 0.16
CA THR A 40 -5.94 -6.95 -1.23
C THR A 40 -4.69 -6.09 -1.35
N ASN A 41 -3.86 -6.39 -2.35
CA ASN A 41 -2.75 -5.52 -2.69
C ASN A 41 -3.30 -4.13 -3.07
N GLU A 42 -2.49 -3.09 -2.86
CA GLU A 42 -2.87 -1.72 -3.19
C GLU A 42 -1.66 -0.98 -3.75
N LEU A 43 -1.76 -0.50 -4.98
CA LEU A 43 -0.80 0.44 -5.55
C LEU A 43 -1.23 1.85 -5.17
N VAL A 44 -0.34 2.59 -4.52
CA VAL A 44 -0.56 3.98 -4.15
C VAL A 44 0.48 4.85 -4.83
N ILE A 45 -0.02 5.82 -5.59
CA ILE A 45 0.78 6.89 -6.20
C ILE A 45 0.40 8.16 -5.47
N ARG A 46 1.32 8.69 -4.67
CA ARG A 46 1.14 9.94 -3.93
C ARG A 46 1.79 11.07 -4.71
N VAL A 47 0.96 12.04 -5.12
CA VAL A 47 1.38 13.19 -5.92
C VAL A 47 1.83 14.34 -5.03
N GLN A 48 1.18 14.56 -3.88
CA GLN A 48 1.63 15.53 -2.87
C GLN A 48 0.88 15.34 -1.54
N PRO A 49 1.45 15.76 -0.40
CA PRO A 49 2.88 16.01 -0.18
C PRO A 49 3.66 14.69 -0.09
N ASP A 50 4.99 14.73 -0.04
CA ASP A 50 5.88 13.57 0.09
C ASP A 50 5.72 12.57 -1.05
N GLU A 51 6.11 12.99 -2.25
CA GLU A 51 5.98 12.25 -3.50
C GLU A 51 6.54 10.83 -3.34
N ALA A 52 5.66 9.86 -3.59
CA ALA A 52 6.00 8.47 -3.38
C ALA A 52 5.15 7.54 -4.24
N ILE A 53 5.76 6.43 -4.63
CA ILE A 53 5.07 5.30 -5.22
C ILE A 53 5.33 4.10 -4.32
N TYR A 54 4.28 3.49 -3.80
CA TYR A 54 4.43 2.29 -2.99
C TYR A 54 3.33 1.28 -3.25
N LEU A 55 3.70 0.01 -3.13
CA LEU A 55 2.81 -1.12 -3.28
C LEU A 55 2.66 -1.80 -1.92
N LYS A 56 1.44 -1.81 -1.40
CA LYS A 56 1.07 -2.62 -0.24
C LYS A 56 0.90 -4.06 -0.72
N ILE A 57 1.69 -4.97 -0.17
CA ILE A 57 1.66 -6.39 -0.51
C ILE A 57 1.51 -7.24 0.74
N ASN A 58 0.96 -8.43 0.57
CA ASN A 58 1.04 -9.47 1.60
C ASN A 58 2.28 -10.33 1.34
N ASN A 59 3.15 -10.46 2.32
CA ASN A 59 4.38 -11.24 2.21
C ASN A 59 4.63 -12.08 3.46
N LYS A 60 5.47 -13.11 3.30
CA LYS A 60 5.89 -13.96 4.42
C LYS A 60 6.77 -13.17 5.37
N VAL A 61 6.42 -13.20 6.64
CA VAL A 61 7.26 -12.64 7.70
C VAL A 61 8.56 -13.44 7.76
N PRO A 62 9.73 -12.80 7.75
CA PRO A 62 11.01 -13.47 7.97
C PRO A 62 11.01 -14.24 9.30
N GLY A 63 11.61 -15.44 9.31
CA GLY A 63 11.64 -16.33 10.48
C GLY A 63 11.17 -17.75 10.20
N LEU A 64 11.07 -18.54 11.27
CA LEU A 64 10.57 -19.92 11.24
C LEU A 64 9.04 -19.91 11.29
N GLY A 65 8.41 -20.57 10.33
CA GLY A 65 6.95 -20.65 10.22
C GLY A 65 6.41 -19.97 8.96
N MET A 66 5.13 -20.24 8.71
CA MET A 66 4.38 -19.72 7.58
C MET A 66 3.38 -18.71 8.11
N ARG A 67 3.84 -17.48 8.39
CA ARG A 67 2.98 -16.36 8.74
C ARG A 67 3.10 -15.27 7.69
N LEU A 68 1.98 -14.77 7.22
CA LEU A 68 1.92 -13.65 6.28
C LEU A 68 1.54 -12.36 7.01
N ASP A 69 2.09 -11.24 6.55
CA ASP A 69 1.79 -9.89 7.03
C ASP A 69 1.79 -8.90 5.86
N ARG A 70 1.28 -7.68 6.10
CA ARG A 70 1.26 -6.61 5.11
C ARG A 70 2.53 -5.79 5.18
N SER A 71 3.29 -5.76 4.09
CA SER A 71 4.47 -4.91 3.91
C SER A 71 4.28 -3.90 2.79
N ASN A 72 5.15 -2.87 2.77
CA ASN A 72 5.19 -1.87 1.72
C ASN A 72 6.49 -2.01 0.91
N LEU A 73 6.37 -2.19 -0.41
CA LEU A 73 7.47 -1.93 -1.34
C LEU A 73 7.40 -0.46 -1.73
N ASN A 74 8.49 0.29 -1.56
CA ASN A 74 8.40 1.73 -1.45
C ASN A 74 9.49 2.47 -2.23
N LEU A 75 9.06 3.49 -2.99
CA LEU A 75 9.89 4.50 -3.63
C LEU A 75 9.46 5.87 -3.10
N HIS A 76 10.19 6.39 -2.12
CA HIS A 76 10.07 7.79 -1.67
C HIS A 76 11.03 8.66 -2.45
N TYR A 77 10.52 9.71 -3.09
CA TYR A 77 11.33 10.53 -3.99
C TYR A 77 12.42 11.28 -3.23
N ALA A 78 12.07 11.89 -2.09
CA ALA A 78 13.03 12.61 -1.24
C ALA A 78 14.21 11.73 -0.77
N ALA A 79 13.98 10.43 -0.57
CA ALA A 79 15.04 9.50 -0.16
C ALA A 79 15.84 8.96 -1.36
N ARG A 80 15.21 8.84 -2.54
CA ARG A 80 15.81 8.23 -3.72
C ARG A 80 16.54 9.22 -4.63
N TYR A 81 16.11 10.48 -4.65
CA TYR A 81 16.61 11.52 -5.55
C TYR A 81 17.01 12.76 -4.76
N SER A 82 18.21 13.26 -5.01
CA SER A 82 18.76 14.47 -4.36
C SER A 82 18.39 15.78 -5.06
N LYS A 83 17.51 15.72 -6.07
CA LYS A 83 17.11 16.87 -6.90
C LYS A 83 15.72 17.33 -6.51
N GLU A 84 15.48 18.63 -6.60
CA GLU A 84 14.13 19.18 -6.48
C GLU A 84 13.25 18.63 -7.60
N ILE A 85 12.06 18.20 -7.18
CA ILE A 85 11.02 17.70 -8.07
C ILE A 85 10.34 18.96 -8.66
N PRO A 86 10.18 19.06 -9.99
CA PRO A 86 9.56 20.22 -10.64
C PRO A 86 8.16 20.56 -10.13
#